data_AF-A0A2N4XJE3-F1
#
_entry.id   AF-A0A2N4XJE3-F1
#
_cell.length_a   1.000
_cell.length_b   1.000
_cell.length_c   1.000
_cell.angle_alpha   90.00
_cell.angle_beta   90.00
_cell.angle_gamma   90.00
#
_symmetry.space_group_name_H-M   'P 1'
#
loop_
_entity.id
_entity.type
_entity.pdbx_description
1 polymer ?
#
loop_
_entity_poly.entity_id
_entity_poly.type
_entity_poly.pdbx_seq_one_letter_code
_entity_poly.pdbx_strand_id
1 'polypeptide(L)'
;MQIELPASLHAQIQQLSAEGDALAESAAYEAAIAKYNEAWDLVPEPKNDWEASTWLLAAIGDACFLSGYFTSGVEAFEYALTCPSGFGNPFVHMRLGQCCLEKNEHQAAAEHLGRAYMLEGKEFFAAEDSKYFEFLKTKIQKPVSGVW
;
A
#
# COMPACT_ATOMS: atom_id res chain seq x y z
N MET A 1 -20.82 8.74 9.18
CA MET A 1 -21.73 7.75 8.59
C MET A 1 -20.92 7.07 7.51
N GLN A 2 -20.66 5.77 7.61
CA GLN A 2 -19.88 5.04 6.61
C GLN A 2 -20.78 4.91 5.37
N ILE A 3 -20.31 5.36 4.22
CA ILE A 3 -21.06 5.28 2.97
C ILE A 3 -20.81 3.88 2.41
N GLU A 4 -21.86 3.10 2.26
CA GLU A 4 -21.76 1.72 1.75
C GLU A 4 -22.11 1.66 0.27
N LEU A 5 -21.35 0.87 -0.48
CA LEU A 5 -21.64 0.61 -1.89
C LEU A 5 -22.93 -0.21 -2.03
N PRO A 6 -23.69 -0.05 -3.13
CA PRO A 6 -24.75 -0.97 -3.49
C PRO A 6 -24.21 -2.42 -3.50
N ALA A 7 -24.94 -3.36 -2.91
CA ALA A 7 -24.47 -4.73 -2.72
C ALA A 7 -23.99 -5.42 -4.01
N SER A 8 -24.66 -5.17 -5.14
CA SER A 8 -24.26 -5.70 -6.45
C SER A 8 -22.94 -5.11 -6.94
N LEU A 9 -22.71 -3.82 -6.72
CA LEU A 9 -21.47 -3.13 -7.09
C LEU A 9 -20.32 -3.59 -6.20
N HIS A 10 -20.58 -3.69 -4.89
CA HIS A 10 -19.61 -4.24 -3.93
C HIS A 10 -19.18 -5.66 -4.31
N ALA A 11 -20.13 -6.54 -4.66
CA ALA A 11 -19.82 -7.91 -5.08
C ALA A 11 -18.99 -7.97 -6.37
N GLN A 12 -19.25 -7.10 -7.35
CA GLN A 12 -18.47 -7.02 -8.58
C GLN A 12 -17.03 -6.57 -8.31
N ILE A 13 -16.85 -5.54 -7.47
CA ILE A 13 -15.53 -5.07 -7.07
C ILE A 13 -14.78 -6.19 -6.35
N GLN A 14 -15.42 -6.89 -5.40
CA GLN A 14 -14.80 -8.02 -4.68
C GLN A 14 -14.40 -9.16 -5.63
N GLN A 15 -15.23 -9.48 -6.63
CA GLN A 15 -14.89 -10.51 -7.61
C GLN A 15 -13.65 -10.13 -8.41
N LEU A 16 -13.60 -8.90 -8.94
CA LEU A 16 -12.47 -8.41 -9.72
C LEU A 16 -11.19 -8.33 -8.88
N SER A 17 -11.29 -7.90 -7.61
CA SER A 17 -10.17 -7.93 -6.68
C SER A 17 -9.66 -9.35 -6.44
N ALA A 18 -10.55 -10.33 -6.22
CA ALA A 18 -10.14 -11.72 -6.03
C ALA A 18 -9.47 -12.33 -7.28
N GLU A 19 -9.92 -11.94 -8.49
CA GLU A 19 -9.23 -12.30 -9.74
C GLU A 19 -7.83 -11.67 -9.81
N GLY A 20 -7.70 -10.41 -9.39
CA GLY A 20 -6.41 -9.73 -9.27
C GLY A 20 -5.48 -10.40 -8.26
N ASP A 21 -5.99 -10.77 -7.09
CA ASP A 21 -5.22 -11.44 -6.03
C ASP A 21 -4.68 -12.79 -6.52
N ALA A 22 -5.49 -13.60 -7.19
CA ALA A 22 -5.05 -14.86 -7.77
C ALA A 22 -3.94 -14.68 -8.82
N LEU A 23 -4.00 -13.60 -9.61
CA LEU A 23 -2.93 -13.25 -10.55
C LEU A 23 -1.66 -12.81 -9.82
N ALA A 24 -1.77 -11.97 -8.79
CA ALA A 24 -0.65 -11.52 -7.97
C ALA A 24 0.05 -12.68 -7.24
N GLU A 25 -0.71 -13.65 -6.71
CA GLU A 25 -0.18 -14.88 -6.11
C GLU A 25 0.66 -15.70 -7.09
N SER A 26 0.31 -15.67 -8.38
CA SER A 26 1.09 -16.30 -9.45
C SER A 26 2.21 -15.42 -10.02
N ALA A 27 2.48 -14.27 -9.39
CA ALA A 27 3.41 -13.24 -9.84
C ALA A 27 3.10 -12.62 -11.22
N ALA A 28 1.86 -12.75 -11.70
CA ALA A 28 1.38 -12.12 -12.93
C ALA A 28 0.92 -10.67 -12.66
N TYR A 29 1.85 -9.83 -12.18
CA TYR A 29 1.52 -8.53 -11.59
C TYR A 29 0.89 -7.54 -12.58
N GLU A 30 1.32 -7.48 -13.83
CA GLU A 30 0.71 -6.61 -14.84
C GLU A 30 -0.76 -6.98 -15.09
N ALA A 31 -1.06 -8.29 -15.11
CA ALA A 31 -2.43 -8.78 -15.25
C ALA A 31 -3.25 -8.52 -13.98
N ALA A 32 -2.65 -8.66 -12.80
CA ALA A 32 -3.28 -8.31 -11.52
C ALA A 32 -3.66 -6.82 -11.48
N ILE A 33 -2.73 -5.94 -11.84
CA ILE A 33 -2.94 -4.48 -11.93
C ILE A 33 -4.07 -4.16 -12.90
N ALA A 34 -4.13 -4.82 -14.06
CA ALA A 34 -5.25 -4.64 -14.99
C ALA A 34 -6.59 -4.99 -14.34
N LYS A 35 -6.66 -6.10 -13.60
CA LYS A 35 -7.88 -6.53 -12.90
C LYS A 35 -8.29 -5.61 -11.76
N TYR A 36 -7.34 -5.14 -10.97
CA TYR A 36 -7.63 -4.16 -9.93
C TYR A 36 -8.09 -2.82 -10.52
N ASN A 37 -7.57 -2.41 -11.69
CA ASN A 37 -8.04 -1.21 -12.37
C ASN A 37 -9.48 -1.36 -12.89
N GLU A 38 -9.87 -2.54 -13.41
CA GLU A 38 -11.27 -2.83 -13.72
C GLU A 38 -12.17 -2.62 -12.49
N ALA A 39 -11.73 -3.07 -11.31
CA ALA A 39 -12.46 -2.87 -10.06
C ALA A 39 -12.47 -1.40 -9.60
N TRP A 40 -11.35 -0.69 -9.78
CA TRP A 40 -11.20 0.73 -9.46
C TRP A 40 -12.14 1.62 -10.28
N ASP A 41 -12.34 1.29 -11.56
CA ASP A 41 -13.25 2.03 -12.45
C ASP A 41 -14.71 1.95 -11.99
N LEU A 42 -15.09 0.91 -11.25
CA LEU A 42 -16.42 0.74 -10.67
C LEU A 42 -16.66 1.58 -9.41
N VAL A 43 -15.60 2.06 -8.76
CA VAL A 43 -15.73 2.87 -7.54
C VAL A 43 -16.35 4.25 -7.89
N PRO A 44 -17.47 4.65 -7.26
CA PRO A 44 -18.12 5.93 -7.57
C PRO A 44 -17.28 7.15 -7.21
N GLU A 45 -17.57 8.30 -7.83
CA GLU A 45 -16.97 9.57 -7.45
C GLU A 45 -17.66 10.23 -6.23
N PRO A 46 -16.92 10.94 -5.37
CA PRO A 46 -15.47 11.06 -5.38
C PRO A 46 -14.81 9.79 -4.84
N LYS A 47 -13.82 9.24 -5.55
CA LYS A 47 -13.26 7.91 -5.21
C LYS A 47 -12.67 7.86 -3.80
N ASN A 48 -12.14 8.96 -3.29
CA ASN A 48 -11.56 9.03 -1.95
C ASN A 48 -12.57 9.05 -0.79
N ASP A 49 -13.88 8.96 -1.05
CA ASP A 49 -14.89 8.78 0.00
C ASP A 49 -15.14 7.31 0.36
N TRP A 50 -14.63 6.37 -0.44
CA TRP A 50 -14.96 4.94 -0.32
C TRP A 50 -13.84 4.13 0.32
N GLU A 51 -14.18 3.31 1.30
CA GLU A 51 -13.24 2.35 1.88
C GLU A 51 -12.73 1.35 0.82
N ALA A 52 -13.60 1.00 -0.15
CA ALA A 52 -13.28 0.37 -1.46
C ALA A 52 -11.91 0.76 -2.02
N SER A 53 -11.66 2.06 -2.00
CA SER A 53 -10.50 2.68 -2.61
C SER A 53 -9.20 2.36 -1.91
N THR A 54 -9.22 2.30 -0.58
CA THR A 54 -8.00 2.06 0.21
C THR A 54 -7.42 0.69 -0.09
N TRP A 55 -8.23 -0.38 -0.08
CA TRP A 55 -7.74 -1.72 -0.35
C TRP A 55 -7.41 -1.95 -1.83
N LEU A 56 -8.20 -1.40 -2.76
CA LEU A 56 -7.88 -1.48 -4.18
C LEU A 56 -6.55 -0.80 -4.51
N LEU A 57 -6.35 0.43 -4.03
CA LEU A 57 -5.10 1.15 -4.25
C LEU A 57 -3.93 0.49 -3.51
N ALA A 58 -4.16 -0.11 -2.34
CA ALA A 58 -3.12 -0.89 -1.67
C ALA A 58 -2.71 -2.13 -2.49
N ALA A 59 -3.66 -2.85 -3.09
CA ALA A 59 -3.39 -4.00 -3.93
C ALA A 59 -2.70 -3.60 -5.26
N ILE A 60 -3.15 -2.52 -5.90
CA ILE A 60 -2.50 -1.93 -7.08
C ILE A 60 -1.06 -1.53 -6.74
N GLY A 61 -0.89 -0.78 -5.64
CA GLY A 61 0.41 -0.30 -5.20
C GLY A 61 1.37 -1.44 -4.85
N ASP A 62 0.88 -2.51 -4.21
CA ASP A 62 1.67 -3.69 -3.88
C ASP A 62 2.12 -4.44 -5.14
N ALA A 63 1.20 -4.69 -6.08
CA ALA A 63 1.54 -5.30 -7.36
C ALA A 63 2.54 -4.43 -8.16
N CYS A 64 2.38 -3.10 -8.16
CA CYS A 64 3.35 -2.17 -8.73
C CYS A 64 4.74 -2.28 -8.07
N PHE A 65 4.79 -2.35 -6.73
CA PHE A 65 6.04 -2.52 -6.00
C PHE A 65 6.74 -3.84 -6.37
N LEU A 66 5.99 -4.95 -6.35
CA LEU A 66 6.51 -6.29 -6.64
C LEU A 66 6.98 -6.44 -8.10
N SER A 67 6.41 -5.68 -9.03
CA SER A 67 6.83 -5.63 -10.45
C SER A 67 7.88 -4.56 -10.76
N GLY A 68 8.31 -3.76 -9.78
CA GLY A 68 9.32 -2.72 -9.95
C GLY A 68 8.79 -1.39 -10.52
N TYR A 69 7.48 -1.23 -10.66
CA TYR A 69 6.83 0.02 -11.08
C TYR A 69 6.67 1.01 -9.92
N PHE A 70 7.80 1.38 -9.31
CA PHE A 70 7.80 2.17 -8.07
C PHE A 70 7.12 3.53 -8.20
N THR A 71 7.20 4.21 -9.35
CA THR A 71 6.49 5.49 -9.56
C THR A 71 4.98 5.31 -9.46
N SER A 72 4.41 4.33 -10.17
CA SER A 72 2.99 4.02 -10.10
C SER A 72 2.58 3.51 -8.72
N GLY A 73 3.46 2.77 -8.04
CA GLY A 73 3.27 2.39 -6.64
C GLY A 73 3.14 3.60 -5.72
N VAL A 74 4.04 4.60 -5.83
CA VAL A 74 3.96 5.85 -5.06
C VAL A 74 2.62 6.55 -5.30
N GLU A 75 2.24 6.76 -6.55
CA GLU A 75 0.99 7.45 -6.91
C GLU A 75 -0.24 6.74 -6.32
N ALA A 76 -0.29 5.40 -6.39
CA ALA A 76 -1.38 4.61 -5.84
C ALA A 76 -1.46 4.74 -4.30
N PHE A 77 -0.33 4.60 -3.60
CA PHE A 77 -0.31 4.68 -2.15
C PHE A 77 -0.54 6.10 -1.63
N GLU A 78 -0.01 7.14 -2.29
CA GLU A 78 -0.29 8.53 -1.94
C GLU A 78 -1.78 8.85 -2.06
N TYR A 79 -2.44 8.36 -3.11
CA TYR A 79 -3.89 8.49 -3.22
C TYR A 79 -4.60 7.70 -2.11
N ALA A 80 -4.14 6.48 -1.81
CA ALA A 80 -4.72 5.66 -0.74
C ALA A 80 -4.69 6.38 0.62
N LEU A 81 -3.65 7.17 0.92
CA LEU A 81 -3.57 7.97 2.14
C LEU A 81 -4.69 9.01 2.27
N THR A 82 -5.31 9.41 1.16
CA THR A 82 -6.45 10.33 1.13
C THR A 82 -7.81 9.63 1.32
N CYS A 83 -7.84 8.30 1.21
CA CYS A 83 -9.03 7.47 1.32
C CYS A 83 -9.33 7.10 2.79
N PRO A 84 -10.56 6.61 3.10
CA PRO A 84 -10.93 6.22 4.44
C PRO A 84 -9.98 5.14 5.00
N SER A 85 -9.51 5.33 6.23
CA SER A 85 -8.55 4.44 6.90
C SER A 85 -7.15 4.37 6.27
N GLY A 86 -6.89 5.03 5.14
CA GLY A 86 -5.61 4.99 4.45
C GLY A 86 -4.48 5.66 5.24
N PHE A 87 -4.71 6.86 5.77
CA PHE A 87 -3.72 7.61 6.55
C PHE A 87 -3.17 6.85 7.77
N GLY A 88 -4.00 5.99 8.38
CA GLY A 88 -3.61 5.19 9.54
C GLY A 88 -3.10 3.79 9.20
N ASN A 89 -2.98 3.44 7.91
CA ASN A 89 -2.68 2.08 7.49
C ASN A 89 -1.15 1.85 7.45
N PRO A 90 -0.60 0.97 8.31
CA PRO A 90 0.84 0.71 8.37
C PRO A 90 1.39 0.05 7.09
N PHE A 91 0.58 -0.79 6.42
CA PHE A 91 0.98 -1.43 5.17
C PHE A 91 1.16 -0.42 4.04
N VAL A 92 0.21 0.53 3.90
CA VAL A 92 0.29 1.62 2.92
C VAL A 92 1.56 2.45 3.16
N HIS A 93 1.84 2.81 4.42
CA HIS A 93 3.06 3.52 4.76
C HIS A 93 4.34 2.71 4.51
N MET A 94 4.35 1.43 4.83
CA MET A 94 5.51 0.58 4.58
C MET A 94 5.82 0.53 3.08
N ARG A 95 4.86 0.13 2.25
CA ARG A 95 5.06 -0.02 0.81
C ARG A 95 5.36 1.31 0.11
N LEU A 96 4.71 2.40 0.50
CA LEU A 96 5.05 3.74 0.00
C LEU A 96 6.51 4.10 0.32
N GLY A 97 6.93 3.89 1.57
CA GLY A 97 8.31 4.14 1.98
C GLY A 97 9.34 3.27 1.24
N GLN A 98 8.98 2.01 0.95
CA GLN A 98 9.81 1.12 0.15
C GLN A 98 9.92 1.61 -1.30
N CYS A 99 8.80 1.95 -1.96
CA CYS A 99 8.81 2.54 -3.31
C CYS A 99 9.67 3.82 -3.37
N CYS A 100 9.52 4.72 -2.41
CA CYS A 100 10.36 5.93 -2.32
C CYS A 100 11.85 5.57 -2.17
N LEU A 101 12.20 4.55 -1.38
CA LEU A 101 13.59 4.13 -1.22
C LEU A 101 14.17 3.60 -2.53
N GLU A 102 13.43 2.76 -3.27
CA GLU A 102 13.87 2.26 -4.58
C GLU A 102 14.07 3.40 -5.60
N LYS A 103 13.32 4.49 -5.43
CA LYS A 103 13.46 5.73 -6.22
C LYS A 103 14.55 6.67 -5.71
N ASN A 104 15.28 6.31 -4.65
CA ASN A 104 16.28 7.14 -3.97
C ASN A 104 15.71 8.42 -3.33
N GLU A 105 14.41 8.45 -3.05
CA GLU A 105 13.70 9.56 -2.39
C GLU A 105 13.80 9.41 -0.86
N HIS A 106 15.03 9.53 -0.35
CA HIS A 106 15.37 9.14 1.03
C HIS A 106 14.56 9.86 2.11
N GLN A 107 14.15 11.11 1.91
CA GLN A 107 13.36 11.84 2.91
C GLN A 107 11.95 11.25 3.04
N ALA A 108 11.26 11.04 1.92
CA ALA A 108 9.93 10.43 1.90
C ALA A 108 9.97 8.98 2.39
N ALA A 109 10.99 8.22 1.98
CA ALA A 109 11.21 6.86 2.47
C ALA A 109 11.34 6.82 4.00
N ALA A 110 12.14 7.71 4.59
CA ALA A 110 12.33 7.76 6.04
C ALA A 110 11.03 8.11 6.79
N GLU A 111 10.25 9.04 6.25
CA GLU A 111 8.97 9.43 6.84
C GLU A 111 7.99 8.25 6.88
N HIS A 112 7.76 7.60 5.73
CA HIS A 112 6.74 6.56 5.64
C HIS A 112 7.15 5.25 6.31
N LEU A 113 8.41 4.80 6.14
CA LEU A 113 8.92 3.65 6.89
C LEU A 113 8.91 3.92 8.41
N GLY A 114 9.19 5.15 8.82
CA GLY A 114 9.10 5.57 10.22
C GLY A 114 7.68 5.48 10.76
N ARG A 115 6.67 5.93 10.01
CA ARG A 115 5.26 5.82 10.39
C ARG A 115 4.82 4.36 10.53
N ALA A 116 5.19 3.50 9.58
CA ALA A 116 4.91 2.06 9.66
C ALA A 116 5.54 1.43 10.92
N TYR A 117 6.81 1.77 11.21
CA TYR A 117 7.48 1.32 12.43
C TYR A 117 6.81 1.82 13.72
N MET A 118 6.36 3.07 13.76
CA MET A 118 5.65 3.60 14.92
C MET A 118 4.31 2.90 15.20
N LEU A 119 3.65 2.38 14.15
CA LEU A 119 2.37 1.69 14.25
C LEU A 119 2.52 0.22 14.64
N GLU A 120 3.44 -0.51 14.01
CA GLU A 120 3.51 -1.99 14.12
C GLU A 120 4.86 -2.51 14.66
N GLY A 121 5.85 -1.64 14.86
CA GLY A 121 7.17 -2.02 15.35
C GLY A 121 8.04 -2.75 14.32
N LYS A 122 9.15 -3.32 14.79
CA LYS A 122 10.17 -3.96 13.93
C LYS A 122 9.67 -5.23 13.25
N GLU A 123 8.90 -6.06 13.96
CA GLU A 123 8.46 -7.37 13.46
C GLU A 123 7.61 -7.25 12.19
N PHE A 124 6.98 -6.10 11.96
CA PHE A 124 6.27 -5.79 10.72
C PHE A 124 7.17 -5.83 9.47
N PHE A 125 8.46 -5.56 9.63
CA PHE A 125 9.45 -5.60 8.56
C PHE A 125 10.11 -6.98 8.40
N ALA A 126 9.77 -7.98 9.21
CA ALA A 126 10.49 -9.24 9.25
C ALA A 126 10.37 -10.07 7.95
N ALA A 127 9.26 -9.90 7.21
CA ALA A 127 9.03 -10.54 5.92
C ALA A 127 9.63 -9.76 4.73
N GLU A 128 10.13 -8.55 4.97
CA GLU A 128 10.62 -7.64 3.95
C GLU A 128 12.14 -7.77 3.76
N ASP A 129 12.66 -7.25 2.65
CA ASP A 129 14.11 -7.12 2.51
C ASP A 129 14.66 -6.24 3.64
N SER A 130 15.65 -6.77 4.36
CA SER A 130 16.33 -6.11 5.47
C SER A 130 16.79 -4.68 5.16
N LYS A 131 17.07 -4.35 3.88
CA LYS A 131 17.54 -3.02 3.46
C LYS A 131 16.60 -1.90 3.88
N TYR A 132 15.29 -2.14 3.93
CA TYR A 132 14.32 -1.10 4.29
C TYR A 132 14.41 -0.72 5.77
N PHE A 133 14.46 -1.73 6.65
CA PHE A 133 14.60 -1.48 8.08
C PHE A 133 16.01 -0.99 8.43
N GLU A 134 17.05 -1.52 7.79
CA GLU A 134 18.42 -1.02 7.97
C GLU A 134 18.57 0.43 7.50
N PHE A 135 17.95 0.82 6.38
CA PHE A 135 17.87 2.22 5.98
C PHE A 135 17.19 3.07 7.05
N LEU A 136 16.02 2.65 7.55
CA LEU A 136 15.29 3.39 8.58
C LEU A 136 16.12 3.61 9.84
N LYS A 137 16.87 2.60 10.30
CA LYS A 137 17.77 2.70 11.46
C LYS A 137 18.84 3.78 11.33
N THR A 138 19.19 4.18 10.10
CA THR A 138 20.11 5.32 9.86
C THR A 138 19.44 6.69 10.02
N LYS A 139 18.10 6.73 10.06
CA LYS A 139 17.28 7.95 10.06
C LYS A 139 16.60 8.22 11.40
N ILE A 140 16.37 7.20 12.21
CA ILE A 140 15.71 7.32 13.52
C ILE A 140 16.67 7.02 14.67
N GLN A 141 16.35 7.58 15.84
CA GLN A 141 17.09 7.24 17.07
C GLN A 141 16.70 5.84 17.54
N LYS A 142 17.67 5.14 18.16
CA LYS A 142 17.39 3.86 18.82
C LYS A 142 16.30 4.05 19.88
N PRO A 143 15.36 3.10 20.02
CA PRO A 143 14.41 3.09 21.12
C PRO A 143 15.13 3.15 22.47
N VAL A 144 14.51 3.77 23.46
CA VAL A 144 15.06 3.91 24.82
C VAL A 144 15.36 2.55 25.46
N SER A 145 14.64 1.49 25.06
CA SER A 145 14.90 0.11 25.46
C SER A 145 16.26 -0.44 24.98
N GLY A 146 16.89 0.20 23.99
CA GLY A 146 18.12 -0.29 23.34
C GLY A 146 17.90 -1.48 22.39
N VAL A 147 16.66 -1.99 22.31
CA VAL A 147 16.24 -3.09 21.43
C VAL A 147 15.27 -2.52 20.39
N TRP A 148 15.55 -2.83 19.12
CA TRP A 148 14.74 -2.42 17.98
C TRP A 148 13.45 -3.23 17.88
#